data_AF-A0A8T2TDX2-F1
#
_entry.id   AF-A0A8T2TDX2-F1
#
_cell.length_a   1.000
_cell.length_b   1.000
_cell.length_c   1.000
_cell.angle_alpha   90.00
_cell.angle_beta   90.00
_cell.angle_gamma   90.00
#
_symmetry.space_group_name_H-M   'P 1'
#
loop_
_entity.id
_entity.type
_entity.pdbx_description
1 polymer ?
#
loop_
_entity_poly.entity_id
_entity_poly.type
_entity_poly.pdbx_seq_one_letter_code
_entity_poly.pdbx_strand_id
1 'polypeptide(L)'
;MTYMPQDFRGTLIRQQRERSEKRRQQEVDALMNNGGSIHEKFILLWQQQMDRRRQLAQLGAASGVYKTIVKYLVGVPQVLLDFVRQINDHNGPMEEQRERYGPFLHQITSLSVSIRIFLLMWWKLSDDSSLCTDEFFPLLDRAVKSYVTECRHFLNFLGEVFEKSPFLISAEEAGAVEGVEEAEDFKETVIANGKAHEVILSVDCAGSLVAWDFRLTSGKDVGFMVEYIDTGGGKVAMLPYQRYESNQGNFYSPSVGSYKLTWDNTYSTFMKKSLRYKVDAIPPVIESVPDVTKTEED
;
A
#
# COMPACT_ATOMS: atom_id res chain seq x y z
N MET A 1 6.70 -9.17 -8.15
CA MET A 1 5.81 -8.44 -7.23
C MET A 1 4.44 -9.07 -7.30
N THR A 2 4.25 -10.18 -6.58
CA THR A 2 3.10 -11.09 -6.74
C THR A 2 2.36 -11.26 -5.42
N TYR A 3 2.20 -10.18 -4.65
CA TYR A 3 1.52 -10.19 -3.35
C TYR A 3 0.23 -9.37 -3.33
N MET A 4 0.04 -8.46 -4.30
CA MET A 4 -1.24 -7.78 -4.44
C MET A 4 -2.17 -8.61 -5.33
N PRO A 5 -3.46 -8.74 -4.96
CA PRO A 5 -4.48 -9.26 -5.86
C PRO A 5 -4.40 -8.51 -7.19
N GLN A 6 -4.45 -9.23 -8.30
CA GLN A 6 -4.55 -8.62 -9.64
C GLN A 6 -6.03 -8.34 -10.02
N ASP A 7 -6.95 -8.50 -9.07
CA ASP A 7 -8.38 -8.26 -9.24
C ASP A 7 -8.78 -6.83 -8.80
N PHE A 8 -10.08 -6.54 -8.79
CA PHE A 8 -10.62 -5.21 -8.48
C PHE A 8 -10.15 -4.67 -7.12
N ARG A 9 -9.84 -5.56 -6.20
CA ARG A 9 -9.42 -5.28 -4.84
C ARG A 9 -8.03 -4.65 -4.83
N GLY A 10 -7.11 -5.21 -5.63
CA GLY A 10 -5.79 -4.64 -5.86
C GLY A 10 -5.85 -3.28 -6.57
N THR A 11 -6.74 -3.14 -7.54
CA THR A 11 -6.95 -1.87 -8.25
C THR A 11 -7.45 -0.76 -7.31
N LEU A 12 -8.38 -1.06 -6.41
CA LEU A 12 -8.89 -0.11 -5.40
C LEU A 12 -7.79 0.32 -4.41
N ILE A 13 -7.02 -0.65 -3.90
CA ILE A 13 -5.88 -0.35 -3.01
C ILE A 13 -4.87 0.54 -3.74
N ARG A 14 -4.59 0.25 -5.01
CA ARG A 14 -3.66 1.06 -5.82
C ARG A 14 -4.18 2.48 -6.02
N GLN A 15 -5.46 2.65 -6.38
CA GLN A 15 -6.06 3.97 -6.54
C GLN A 15 -6.10 4.77 -5.24
N GLN A 16 -6.43 4.15 -4.11
CA GLN A 16 -6.41 4.80 -2.80
C GLN A 16 -4.98 5.25 -2.44
N ARG A 17 -3.99 4.38 -2.69
CA ARG A 17 -2.58 4.69 -2.49
C ARG A 17 -2.12 5.86 -3.36
N GLU A 18 -2.42 5.83 -4.65
CA GLU A 18 -2.09 6.90 -5.61
C GLU A 18 -2.70 8.25 -5.18
N ARG A 19 -3.96 8.27 -4.75
CA ARG A 19 -4.61 9.49 -4.21
C ARG A 19 -3.92 10.01 -2.95
N SER A 20 -3.60 9.12 -2.01
CA SER A 20 -2.90 9.47 -0.76
C SER A 20 -1.48 10.00 -1.04
N GLU A 21 -0.75 9.35 -1.95
CA GLU A 21 0.59 9.79 -2.36
C GLU A 21 0.56 11.15 -3.05
N LYS A 22 -0.41 11.37 -3.95
CA LYS A 22 -0.60 12.67 -4.61
C LYS A 22 -0.88 13.79 -3.62
N ARG A 23 -1.76 13.56 -2.63
CA ARG A 23 -2.04 14.54 -1.57
C ARG A 23 -0.79 14.86 -0.74
N ARG A 24 -0.05 13.84 -0.32
CA ARG A 24 1.20 14.03 0.45
C ARG A 24 2.27 14.78 -0.34
N GLN A 25 2.35 14.53 -1.65
CA GLN A 25 3.25 15.28 -2.53
C GLN A 25 2.83 16.76 -2.62
N GLN A 26 1.53 17.05 -2.73
CA GLN A 26 1.02 18.42 -2.74
C GLN A 26 1.37 19.18 -1.45
N GLU A 27 1.33 18.53 -0.28
CA GLU A 27 1.74 19.14 0.99
C GLU A 27 3.23 19.52 0.99
N VAL A 28 4.09 18.64 0.45
CA VAL A 28 5.53 18.91 0.30
C VAL A 28 5.76 20.04 -0.69
N ASP A 29 5.08 20.03 -1.82
CA ASP A 29 5.22 21.05 -2.86
C ASP A 29 4.74 22.42 -2.33
N ALA A 30 3.63 22.45 -1.60
CA ALA A 30 3.14 23.67 -0.96
C ALA A 30 4.14 24.23 0.06
N LEU A 31 4.74 23.37 0.89
CA LEU A 31 5.76 23.79 1.85
C LEU A 31 6.98 24.41 1.13
N MET A 32 7.45 23.77 0.06
CA MET A 32 8.58 24.27 -0.72
C MET A 32 8.26 25.59 -1.43
N ASN A 33 7.07 25.71 -2.01
CA ASN A 33 6.62 26.92 -2.70
C ASN A 33 6.46 28.12 -1.75
N ASN A 34 6.14 27.85 -0.48
CA ASN A 34 6.04 28.87 0.56
C ASN A 34 7.40 29.25 1.18
N GLY A 35 8.52 28.76 0.62
CA GLY A 35 9.87 29.06 1.10
C GLY A 35 10.30 28.23 2.32
N GLY A 36 9.66 27.10 2.57
CA GLY A 36 10.02 26.20 3.66
C GLY A 36 11.47 25.71 3.57
N SER A 37 12.10 25.59 4.74
CA SER A 37 13.47 25.11 4.88
C SER A 37 13.59 23.61 4.59
N ILE A 38 14.82 23.16 4.30
CA ILE A 38 15.14 21.73 4.15
C ILE A 38 14.79 20.96 5.44
N HIS A 39 14.95 21.58 6.61
CA HIS A 39 14.64 20.97 7.89
C HIS A 39 13.13 20.76 8.07
N GLU A 40 12.30 21.74 7.72
CA GLU A 40 10.83 21.60 7.76
C GLU A 40 10.35 20.55 6.77
N LYS A 41 10.95 20.50 5.56
CA LYS A 41 10.68 19.42 4.60
C LYS A 41 11.01 18.05 5.18
N PHE A 42 12.14 17.93 5.88
CA PHE A 42 12.53 16.70 6.55
C PHE A 42 11.52 16.29 7.63
N ILE A 43 11.10 17.21 8.49
CA ILE A 43 10.09 16.96 9.53
C ILE A 43 8.78 16.48 8.90
N LEU A 44 8.30 17.16 7.85
CA LEU A 44 7.06 16.79 7.17
C LEU A 44 7.15 15.38 6.56
N LEU A 45 8.22 15.07 5.84
CA LEU A 45 8.43 13.74 5.26
C LEU A 45 8.55 12.66 6.34
N TRP A 46 9.19 12.98 7.45
CA TRP A 46 9.31 12.08 8.59
C TRP A 46 7.94 11.78 9.21
N GLN A 47 7.12 12.82 9.44
CA GLN A 47 5.76 12.66 9.95
C GLN A 47 4.91 11.82 9.01
N GLN A 48 4.91 12.13 7.71
CA GLN A 48 4.21 11.32 6.70
C GLN A 48 4.66 9.86 6.70
N GLN A 49 5.95 9.58 6.94
CA GLN A 49 6.48 8.23 7.02
C GLN A 49 6.03 7.52 8.31
N MET A 50 6.00 8.21 9.45
CA MET A 50 5.49 7.65 10.70
C MET A 50 4.00 7.35 10.63
N ASP A 51 3.21 8.21 9.98
CA ASP A 51 1.78 7.95 9.77
C ASP A 51 1.53 6.72 8.90
N ARG A 52 2.35 6.49 7.86
CA ARG A 52 2.30 5.23 7.09
C ARG A 52 2.61 4.02 7.97
N ARG A 53 3.63 4.11 8.83
CA ARG A 53 3.99 3.02 9.75
C ARG A 53 2.87 2.74 10.75
N ARG A 54 2.21 3.77 11.28
CA ARG A 54 1.04 3.60 12.16
C ARG A 54 -0.10 2.89 11.44
N GLN A 55 -0.39 3.28 10.20
CA GLN A 55 -1.39 2.59 9.38
C GLN A 55 -1.01 1.13 9.13
N LEU A 56 0.27 0.83 8.86
CA LEU A 56 0.80 -0.54 8.71
C LEU A 56 0.76 -1.35 10.03
N ALA A 57 0.99 -0.71 11.17
CA ALA A 57 0.85 -1.36 12.47
C ALA A 57 -0.61 -1.65 12.82
N GLN A 58 -1.54 -0.73 12.52
CA GLN A 58 -2.99 -0.94 12.66
C GLN A 58 -3.51 -2.06 11.76
N LEU A 59 -2.95 -2.15 10.54
CA LEU A 59 -3.12 -3.26 9.61
C LEU A 59 -2.74 -4.61 10.24
N GLY A 60 -1.53 -4.69 10.80
CA GLY A 60 -1.04 -5.91 11.42
C GLY A 60 -1.70 -6.26 12.76
N ALA A 61 -2.15 -5.26 13.53
CA ALA A 61 -2.99 -5.45 14.72
C ALA A 61 -4.41 -5.90 14.37
N ALA A 62 -4.74 -5.92 13.08
CA ALA A 62 -6.01 -6.41 12.58
C ALA A 62 -7.17 -5.66 13.26
N SER A 63 -7.15 -4.33 13.23
CA SER A 63 -8.24 -3.48 13.72
C SER A 63 -8.77 -2.58 12.60
N GLY A 64 -10.07 -2.28 12.61
CA GLY A 64 -10.73 -1.41 11.63
C GLY A 64 -10.91 -2.02 10.21
N VAL A 65 -11.19 -1.14 9.25
CA VAL A 65 -11.50 -1.34 7.82
C VAL A 65 -10.60 -2.39 7.14
N TYR A 66 -9.34 -2.36 7.52
CA TYR A 66 -8.29 -3.03 6.78
C TYR A 66 -8.05 -4.47 7.27
N LYS A 67 -8.46 -4.84 8.50
CA LYS A 67 -8.54 -6.25 8.91
C LYS A 67 -9.53 -6.99 8.02
N THR A 68 -10.70 -6.40 7.82
CA THR A 68 -11.78 -7.01 7.03
C THR A 68 -11.34 -7.11 5.58
N ILE A 69 -10.68 -6.08 5.04
CA ILE A 69 -10.08 -6.13 3.71
C ILE A 69 -8.99 -7.21 3.63
N VAL A 70 -8.01 -7.27 4.53
CA VAL A 70 -6.92 -8.27 4.38
C VAL A 70 -7.39 -9.71 4.65
N LYS A 71 -8.30 -9.91 5.62
CA LYS A 71 -8.85 -11.22 5.98
C LYS A 71 -9.83 -11.76 4.93
N TYR A 72 -10.59 -10.90 4.24
CA TYR A 72 -11.55 -11.32 3.21
C TYR A 72 -11.05 -11.12 1.78
N LEU A 73 -10.06 -10.25 1.52
CA LEU A 73 -9.67 -9.88 0.15
C LEU A 73 -8.52 -10.71 -0.43
N VAL A 74 -7.57 -11.20 0.39
CA VAL A 74 -6.23 -11.58 -0.11
C VAL A 74 -5.70 -12.93 0.42
N GLY A 75 -6.32 -13.55 1.43
CA GLY A 75 -5.78 -14.79 2.01
C GLY A 75 -4.37 -14.61 2.61
N VAL A 76 -3.99 -13.38 2.97
CA VAL A 76 -2.67 -13.08 3.55
C VAL A 76 -2.55 -13.80 4.89
N PRO A 77 -1.57 -14.70 5.05
CA PRO A 77 -1.35 -15.40 6.30
C PRO A 77 -1.20 -14.42 7.47
N GLN A 78 -1.84 -14.74 8.60
CA GLN A 78 -1.78 -13.93 9.82
C GLN A 78 -0.33 -13.64 10.24
N VAL A 79 0.59 -14.57 9.99
CA VAL A 79 2.04 -14.41 10.24
C VAL A 79 2.64 -13.21 9.51
N LEU A 80 2.20 -12.92 8.27
CA LEU A 80 2.67 -11.74 7.53
C LEU A 80 2.08 -10.44 8.08
N LEU A 81 0.84 -10.48 8.59
CA LEU A 81 0.25 -9.33 9.27
C LEU A 81 0.95 -9.04 10.60
N ASP A 82 1.23 -10.08 11.39
CA ASP A 82 1.96 -9.97 12.64
C ASP A 82 3.40 -9.50 12.40
N PHE A 83 4.03 -9.96 11.32
CA PHE A 83 5.33 -9.46 10.86
C PHE A 83 5.30 -7.96 10.52
N VAL A 84 4.32 -7.53 9.71
CA VAL A 84 4.16 -6.11 9.34
C VAL A 84 3.87 -5.25 10.57
N ARG A 85 3.14 -5.79 11.55
CA ARG A 85 2.94 -5.12 12.85
C ARG A 85 4.27 -4.95 13.58
N GLN A 86 4.99 -6.05 13.76
CA GLN A 86 6.20 -6.10 14.56
C GLN A 86 7.30 -5.22 13.96
N ILE A 87 7.48 -5.27 12.64
CA ILE A 87 8.53 -4.49 11.95
C ILE A 87 8.27 -2.98 11.97
N ASN A 88 7.02 -2.55 12.10
CA ASN A 88 6.63 -1.13 12.12
C ASN A 88 6.29 -0.61 13.53
N ASP A 89 6.45 -1.43 14.56
CA ASP A 89 6.32 -1.00 15.95
C ASP A 89 7.37 0.10 16.25
N HIS A 90 6.99 1.08 17.09
CA HIS A 90 7.92 2.12 17.53
C HIS A 90 9.07 1.55 18.36
N ASN A 91 8.85 0.41 19.01
CA ASN A 91 9.88 -0.39 19.69
C ASN A 91 10.24 -1.65 18.89
N GLY A 92 9.96 -1.65 17.60
CA GLY A 92 10.17 -2.79 16.71
C GLY A 92 11.63 -2.95 16.31
N PRO A 93 11.99 -4.10 15.71
CA PRO A 93 13.36 -4.40 15.31
C PRO A 93 13.95 -3.35 14.37
N MET A 94 13.13 -2.66 13.56
CA MET A 94 13.61 -1.57 12.68
C MET A 94 14.07 -0.33 13.44
N GLU A 95 13.38 0.10 14.49
CA GLU A 95 13.84 1.22 15.30
C GLU A 95 15.02 0.80 16.17
N GLU A 96 15.04 -0.43 16.69
CA GLU A 96 16.21 -0.98 17.38
C GLU A 96 17.46 -0.94 16.48
N GLN A 97 17.37 -1.41 15.22
CA GLN A 97 18.51 -1.32 14.29
C GLN A 97 18.89 0.14 13.98
N ARG A 98 17.91 1.05 13.88
CA ARG A 98 18.16 2.48 13.64
C ARG A 98 18.88 3.14 14.82
N GLU A 99 18.44 2.90 16.04
CA GLU A 99 19.10 3.40 17.25
C GLU A 99 20.50 2.80 17.42
N ARG A 100 20.64 1.50 17.13
CA ARG A 100 21.90 0.78 17.29
C ARG A 100 22.96 1.15 16.27
N TYR A 101 22.59 1.32 15.00
CA TYR A 101 23.56 1.54 13.90
C TYR A 101 23.51 2.93 13.28
N GLY A 102 22.42 3.67 13.44
CA GLY A 102 22.26 5.04 12.93
C GLY A 102 23.31 6.02 13.45
N PRO A 103 23.67 6.05 14.75
CA PRO A 103 24.67 6.97 15.28
C PRO A 103 26.02 6.90 14.56
N PHE A 104 26.48 5.70 14.20
CA PHE A 104 27.75 5.53 13.50
C PHE A 104 27.70 6.07 12.06
N LEU A 105 26.58 5.85 11.36
CA LEU A 105 26.34 6.45 10.05
C LEU A 105 26.30 7.98 10.11
N HIS A 106 25.70 8.55 11.17
CA HIS A 106 25.70 10.00 11.39
C HIS A 106 27.12 10.56 11.59
N GLN A 107 27.98 9.86 12.31
CA GLN A 107 29.37 10.26 12.49
C GLN A 107 30.16 10.21 11.16
N ILE A 108 30.02 9.13 10.38
CA ILE A 108 30.67 8.99 9.07
C ILE A 108 30.21 10.08 8.10
N THR A 109 28.90 10.35 8.04
CA THR A 109 28.34 11.39 7.18
C THR A 109 28.76 12.80 7.63
N SER A 110 28.80 13.06 8.93
CA SER A 110 29.32 14.32 9.48
C SER A 110 30.80 14.55 9.12
N LEU A 111 31.64 13.51 9.19
CA LEU A 111 33.03 13.57 8.75
C LEU A 111 33.14 13.88 7.25
N SER A 112 32.31 13.23 6.41
CA SER A 112 32.26 13.52 4.96
C SER A 112 31.91 14.99 4.67
N VAL A 113 30.91 15.52 5.37
CA VAL A 113 30.50 16.92 5.26
C VAL A 113 31.62 17.85 5.71
N SER A 114 32.28 17.54 6.83
CA SER A 114 33.38 18.34 7.36
C SER A 114 34.56 18.40 6.38
N ILE A 115 34.94 17.26 5.77
CA ILE A 115 35.97 17.19 4.72
C ILE A 115 35.58 18.06 3.52
N ARG A 116 34.32 17.99 3.06
CA ARG A 116 33.82 18.80 1.93
C ARG A 116 33.85 20.29 2.23
N ILE A 117 33.37 20.69 3.41
CA ILE A 117 33.38 22.09 3.83
C ILE A 117 34.82 22.60 3.92
N PHE A 118 35.72 21.81 4.50
CA PHE A 118 37.15 22.12 4.56
C PHE A 118 37.74 22.34 3.17
N LEU A 119 37.52 21.42 2.22
CA LEU A 119 38.01 21.54 0.85
C LEU A 119 37.46 22.77 0.12
N LEU A 120 36.18 23.10 0.32
CA LEU A 120 35.56 24.29 -0.27
C LEU A 120 36.15 25.59 0.29
N MET A 121 36.40 25.65 1.60
CA MET A 121 37.04 26.80 2.22
C MET A 121 38.50 26.92 1.76
N TRP A 122 39.22 25.81 1.72
CA TRP A 122 40.59 25.75 1.20
C TRP A 122 40.67 26.27 -0.23
N TRP A 123 39.80 25.79 -1.12
CA TRP A 123 39.74 26.21 -2.52
C TRP A 123 39.42 27.70 -2.67
N LYS A 124 38.58 28.26 -1.81
CA LYS A 124 38.27 29.70 -1.83
C LYS A 124 39.40 30.57 -1.32
N LEU A 125 40.22 30.05 -0.41
CA LEU A 125 41.32 30.79 0.22
C LEU A 125 42.66 30.55 -0.46
N SER A 126 42.77 29.58 -1.39
CA SER A 126 44.02 29.24 -2.06
C SER A 126 44.53 30.31 -3.04
N ASP A 127 43.72 31.32 -3.36
CA ASP A 127 44.17 32.52 -4.09
C ASP A 127 45.01 33.46 -3.21
N ASP A 128 44.92 33.35 -1.88
CA ASP A 128 45.81 34.03 -0.92
C ASP A 128 46.98 33.11 -0.56
N SER A 129 48.17 33.45 -1.08
CA SER A 129 49.41 32.65 -1.08
C SER A 129 50.04 32.35 0.29
N SER A 130 49.32 32.56 1.39
CA SER A 130 49.85 32.46 2.77
C SER A 130 49.40 31.22 3.55
N LEU A 131 48.52 30.37 3.00
CA LEU A 131 48.06 29.16 3.69
C LEU A 131 49.11 28.03 3.60
N CYS A 132 49.81 27.82 4.72
CA CYS A 132 50.88 26.86 4.95
C CYS A 132 50.48 25.42 4.57
N THR A 133 50.80 24.98 3.35
CA THR A 133 50.44 23.67 2.78
C THR A 133 50.94 22.45 3.57
N ASP A 134 51.99 22.58 4.38
CA ASP A 134 52.74 21.43 4.88
C ASP A 134 52.02 20.64 6.00
N GLU A 135 51.15 21.28 6.80
CA GLU A 135 50.40 20.60 7.87
C GLU A 135 49.02 20.10 7.44
N PHE A 136 48.41 20.74 6.42
CA PHE A 136 47.03 20.45 6.03
C PHE A 136 46.90 19.23 5.14
N PHE A 137 47.84 19.01 4.22
CA PHE A 137 47.82 17.81 3.38
C PHE A 137 47.85 16.52 4.20
N PRO A 138 48.75 16.35 5.20
CA PRO A 138 48.75 15.19 6.08
C PRO A 138 47.44 15.03 6.87
N LEU A 139 46.86 16.12 7.36
CA LEU A 139 45.60 16.08 8.10
C LEU A 139 44.43 15.65 7.21
N LEU A 140 44.34 16.21 6.00
CA LEU A 140 43.32 15.85 5.01
C LEU A 140 43.46 14.40 4.56
N ASP A 141 44.68 13.95 4.24
CA ASP A 141 44.97 12.57 3.88
C ASP A 141 44.54 11.61 5.00
N ARG A 142 44.85 11.94 6.26
CA ARG A 142 44.40 11.17 7.42
C ARG A 142 42.88 11.15 7.54
N ALA A 143 42.22 12.29 7.42
CA ALA A 143 40.76 12.39 7.53
C ALA A 143 40.04 11.60 6.44
N VAL A 144 40.52 11.68 5.19
CA VAL A 144 39.98 10.92 4.05
C VAL A 144 40.20 9.41 4.24
N LYS A 145 41.41 9.00 4.66
CA LYS A 145 41.71 7.58 4.96
C LYS A 145 40.83 7.03 6.08
N SER A 146 40.62 7.80 7.14
CA SER A 146 39.70 7.44 8.22
C SER A 146 38.26 7.32 7.70
N TYR A 147 37.77 8.29 6.94
CA TYR A 147 36.43 8.22 6.35
C TYR A 147 36.24 6.98 5.46
N VAL A 148 37.19 6.71 4.56
CA VAL A 148 37.10 5.55 3.65
C VAL A 148 37.12 4.23 4.41
N THR A 149 38.00 4.11 5.41
CA THR A 149 38.12 2.91 6.24
C THR A 149 36.84 2.66 7.02
N GLU A 150 36.34 3.67 7.76
CA GLU A 150 35.13 3.50 8.58
C GLU A 150 33.86 3.31 7.74
N CYS A 151 33.75 4.01 6.61
CA CYS A 151 32.63 3.82 5.68
C CYS A 151 32.63 2.40 5.10
N ARG A 152 33.80 1.87 4.72
CA ARG A 152 33.92 0.50 4.25
C ARG A 152 33.56 -0.52 5.33
N HIS A 153 34.07 -0.33 6.55
CA HIS A 153 33.72 -1.20 7.68
C HIS A 153 32.21 -1.19 7.94
N PHE A 154 31.61 -0.01 7.94
CA PHE A 154 30.16 0.12 8.11
C PHE A 154 29.38 -0.60 7.02
N LEU A 155 29.75 -0.40 5.74
CA LEU A 155 29.05 -1.04 4.62
C LEU A 155 29.19 -2.56 4.63
N ASN A 156 30.37 -3.08 4.95
CA ASN A 156 30.59 -4.52 5.08
C ASN A 156 29.75 -5.10 6.23
N PHE A 157 29.79 -4.44 7.39
CA PHE A 157 28.99 -4.82 8.55
C PHE A 157 27.49 -4.82 8.22
N LEU A 158 26.99 -3.75 7.58
CA LEU A 158 25.59 -3.67 7.19
C LEU A 158 25.24 -4.78 6.19
N GLY A 159 26.11 -5.04 5.22
CA GLY A 159 25.97 -6.14 4.28
C GLY A 159 25.80 -7.49 4.96
N GLU A 160 26.65 -7.81 5.93
CA GLU A 160 26.54 -9.06 6.71
C GLU A 160 25.25 -9.13 7.53
N VAL A 161 24.83 -8.02 8.13
CA VAL A 161 23.57 -7.95 8.91
C VAL A 161 22.37 -8.19 7.99
N PHE A 162 22.35 -7.60 6.79
CA PHE A 162 21.26 -7.79 5.83
C PHE A 162 21.27 -9.19 5.19
N GLU A 163 22.43 -9.77 4.91
CA GLU A 163 22.56 -11.13 4.37
C GLU A 163 22.07 -12.18 5.37
N LYS A 164 22.32 -11.97 6.66
CA LYS A 164 21.89 -12.86 7.76
C LYS A 164 20.51 -12.49 8.33
N SER A 165 19.83 -11.52 7.71
CA SER A 165 18.58 -10.99 8.22
C SER A 165 17.41 -11.94 7.96
N PRO A 166 16.62 -12.33 8.99
CA PRO A 166 15.44 -13.17 8.81
C PRO A 166 14.29 -12.46 8.08
N PHE A 167 14.43 -11.16 7.79
CA PHE A 167 13.36 -10.32 7.24
C PHE A 167 13.30 -10.36 5.69
N LEU A 168 14.33 -10.85 5.02
CA LEU A 168 14.43 -10.90 3.55
C LEU A 168 14.30 -12.34 3.04
N ILE A 169 13.12 -12.92 3.24
CA ILE A 169 12.78 -14.22 2.64
C ILE A 169 12.22 -14.03 1.23
N SER A 170 12.50 -14.97 0.34
CA SER A 170 11.94 -14.97 -1.01
C SER A 170 10.42 -15.15 -0.98
N ALA A 171 9.74 -14.76 -2.06
CA ALA A 171 8.29 -14.94 -2.12
C ALA A 171 7.85 -16.41 -2.04
N GLU A 172 8.72 -17.29 -2.54
CA GLU A 172 8.61 -18.75 -2.46
C GLU A 172 8.72 -19.24 -1.00
N GLU A 173 9.75 -18.82 -0.26
CA GLU A 173 9.94 -19.19 1.16
C GLU A 173 8.84 -18.63 2.08
N ALA A 174 8.22 -17.52 1.71
CA ALA A 174 7.08 -16.94 2.40
C ALA A 174 5.72 -17.62 2.07
N GLY A 175 5.72 -18.70 1.27
CA GLY A 175 4.52 -19.47 0.94
C GLY A 175 3.63 -18.85 -0.15
N ALA A 176 4.11 -17.84 -0.89
CA ALA A 176 3.29 -17.18 -1.92
C ALA A 176 3.10 -18.04 -3.19
N VAL A 177 3.93 -19.07 -3.39
CA VAL A 177 3.87 -19.93 -4.58
C VAL A 177 2.93 -21.12 -4.41
N GLU A 178 2.67 -21.57 -3.17
CA GLU A 178 1.62 -22.56 -2.89
C GLU A 178 0.20 -21.96 -2.95
N GLY A 179 0.07 -20.62 -2.92
CA GLY A 179 -1.20 -19.90 -3.11
C GLY A 179 -1.56 -19.57 -4.57
N VAL A 180 -0.81 -20.12 -5.54
CA VAL A 180 -1.08 -19.97 -6.99
C VAL A 180 -1.96 -21.12 -7.52
N GLU A 181 -2.49 -21.97 -6.65
CA GLU A 181 -3.72 -22.69 -7.00
C GLU A 181 -4.88 -21.67 -7.05
N GLU A 182 -5.63 -21.71 -8.15
CA GLU A 182 -6.59 -20.70 -8.56
C GLU A 182 -7.51 -20.21 -7.42
N ALA A 183 -7.33 -18.95 -7.01
CA ALA A 183 -8.35 -18.01 -6.59
C ALA A 183 -9.71 -18.65 -6.19
N GLU A 184 -9.80 -19.19 -4.97
CA GLU A 184 -11.03 -19.79 -4.38
C GLU A 184 -12.25 -18.84 -4.31
N ASP A 185 -12.15 -17.60 -4.77
CA ASP A 185 -13.15 -16.56 -4.60
C ASP A 185 -14.00 -16.27 -5.87
N PHE A 186 -13.63 -16.84 -7.02
CA PHE A 186 -14.45 -16.70 -8.22
C PHE A 186 -15.48 -17.82 -8.30
N LYS A 187 -16.76 -17.45 -8.31
CA LYS A 187 -17.85 -18.39 -8.58
C LYS A 187 -17.92 -18.65 -10.08
N GLU A 188 -18.03 -19.92 -10.45
CA GLU A 188 -18.29 -20.31 -11.83
C GLU A 188 -19.73 -20.77 -12.00
N THR A 189 -20.35 -20.36 -13.10
CA THR A 189 -21.67 -20.84 -13.50
C THR A 189 -21.80 -20.86 -15.01
N VAL A 190 -22.72 -21.68 -15.50
CA VAL A 190 -23.05 -21.76 -16.93
C VAL A 190 -24.45 -21.22 -17.14
N ILE A 191 -24.57 -20.15 -17.92
CA ILE A 191 -25.85 -19.54 -18.29
C ILE A 191 -26.31 -20.21 -19.60
N ALA A 192 -27.39 -20.96 -19.54
CA ALA A 192 -27.99 -21.57 -20.73
C ALA A 192 -28.47 -20.52 -21.74
N ASN A 193 -28.65 -20.93 -22.99
CA ASN A 193 -29.29 -20.11 -24.02
C ASN A 193 -30.73 -19.75 -23.57
N GLY A 194 -31.16 -18.51 -23.81
CA GLY A 194 -32.50 -18.06 -23.41
C GLY A 194 -32.68 -17.84 -21.89
N LYS A 195 -31.60 -17.85 -21.09
CA LYS A 195 -31.65 -17.70 -19.62
C LYS A 195 -30.79 -16.53 -19.14
N ALA A 196 -31.02 -16.13 -17.89
CA ALA A 196 -30.19 -15.16 -17.17
C ALA A 196 -29.75 -15.74 -15.82
N HIS A 197 -28.61 -15.27 -15.33
CA HIS A 197 -28.11 -15.55 -13.98
C HIS A 197 -28.18 -14.28 -13.14
N GLU A 198 -28.68 -14.37 -11.92
CA GLU A 198 -28.89 -13.22 -11.05
C GLU A 198 -28.23 -13.45 -9.69
N VAL A 199 -27.63 -12.39 -9.15
CA VAL A 199 -27.10 -12.37 -7.78
C VAL A 199 -27.62 -11.14 -7.08
N ILE A 200 -28.15 -11.32 -5.87
CA ILE A 200 -28.68 -10.25 -5.02
C ILE A 200 -27.72 -10.03 -3.86
N LEU A 201 -27.21 -8.81 -3.74
CA LEU A 201 -26.39 -8.35 -2.61
C LEU A 201 -27.27 -7.52 -1.68
N SER A 202 -27.35 -7.92 -0.41
CA SER A 202 -27.99 -7.11 0.63
C SER A 202 -26.97 -6.11 1.18
N VAL A 203 -27.34 -4.84 1.21
CA VAL A 203 -26.52 -3.74 1.70
C VAL A 203 -27.20 -3.13 2.92
N ASP A 204 -26.57 -3.27 4.08
CA ASP A 204 -27.13 -2.85 5.37
C ASP A 204 -26.82 -1.39 5.73
N CYS A 205 -25.91 -0.74 4.99
CA CYS A 205 -25.47 0.62 5.27
C CYS A 205 -25.36 1.45 3.99
N ALA A 206 -25.97 2.64 3.96
CA ALA A 206 -25.82 3.55 2.83
C ALA A 206 -24.38 4.05 2.74
N GLY A 207 -23.82 4.13 1.53
CA GLY A 207 -22.40 4.42 1.30
C GLY A 207 -21.52 3.17 1.29
N SER A 208 -22.07 1.97 1.41
CA SER A 208 -21.35 0.71 1.15
C SER A 208 -20.86 0.66 -0.29
N LEU A 209 -19.66 0.16 -0.53
CA LEU A 209 -19.12 -0.05 -1.87
C LEU A 209 -19.65 -1.37 -2.45
N VAL A 210 -20.44 -1.29 -3.53
CA VAL A 210 -20.87 -2.45 -4.32
C VAL A 210 -19.90 -2.63 -5.47
N ALA A 211 -19.32 -3.81 -5.62
CA ALA A 211 -18.29 -4.10 -6.61
C ALA A 211 -18.49 -5.45 -7.31
N TRP A 212 -18.05 -5.53 -8.56
CA TRP A 212 -18.08 -6.75 -9.36
C TRP A 212 -16.83 -6.90 -10.23
N ASP A 213 -16.54 -8.15 -10.54
CA ASP A 213 -15.55 -8.56 -11.52
C ASP A 213 -16.05 -9.84 -12.19
N PHE A 214 -16.11 -9.86 -13.52
CA PHE A 214 -16.44 -11.08 -14.24
C PHE A 214 -15.75 -11.18 -15.59
N ARG A 215 -15.58 -12.43 -16.03
CA ARG A 215 -15.10 -12.77 -17.36
C ARG A 215 -15.81 -14.01 -17.90
N LEU A 216 -15.97 -14.05 -19.21
CA LEU A 216 -16.53 -15.20 -19.92
C LEU A 216 -15.40 -16.07 -20.46
N THR A 217 -15.39 -17.35 -20.09
CA THR A 217 -14.43 -18.32 -20.65
C THR A 217 -14.88 -18.86 -22.00
N SER A 218 -16.14 -18.60 -22.40
CA SER A 218 -16.69 -18.99 -23.70
C SER A 218 -16.27 -18.10 -24.89
N GLY A 219 -15.53 -17.01 -24.66
CA GLY A 219 -15.08 -16.10 -25.74
C GLY A 219 -16.22 -15.39 -26.49
N LYS A 220 -17.35 -15.17 -25.82
CA LYS A 220 -18.52 -14.47 -26.34
C LYS A 220 -19.05 -13.54 -25.26
N ASP A 221 -19.77 -12.51 -25.65
CA ASP A 221 -20.36 -11.54 -24.73
C ASP A 221 -21.57 -12.08 -23.94
N VAL A 222 -21.94 -11.36 -22.87
CA VAL A 222 -23.17 -11.51 -22.10
C VAL A 222 -23.76 -10.12 -21.85
N GLY A 223 -25.09 -10.01 -21.77
CA GLY A 223 -25.72 -8.79 -21.28
C GLY A 223 -25.46 -8.66 -19.79
N PHE A 224 -25.14 -7.46 -19.31
CA PHE A 224 -24.91 -7.22 -17.89
C PHE A 224 -25.54 -5.90 -17.46
N MET A 225 -26.18 -5.91 -16.29
CA MET A 225 -26.78 -4.74 -15.66
C MET A 225 -26.81 -4.88 -14.14
N VAL A 226 -26.92 -3.75 -13.45
CA VAL A 226 -27.07 -3.69 -12.00
C VAL A 226 -28.28 -2.82 -11.65
N GLU A 227 -29.21 -3.38 -10.87
CA GLU A 227 -30.40 -2.71 -10.38
C GLU A 227 -30.35 -2.58 -8.86
N TYR A 228 -30.71 -1.43 -8.32
CA TYR A 228 -31.08 -1.28 -6.91
C TYR A 228 -32.57 -1.57 -6.75
N ILE A 229 -32.91 -2.34 -5.74
CA ILE A 229 -34.26 -2.70 -5.33
C ILE A 229 -34.48 -2.12 -3.94
N ASP A 230 -35.36 -1.13 -3.87
CA ASP A 230 -35.79 -0.54 -2.61
C ASP A 230 -36.66 -1.52 -1.81
N THR A 231 -36.79 -1.27 -0.51
CA THR A 231 -37.67 -1.95 0.45
C THR A 231 -39.13 -2.06 -0.01
N GLY A 232 -39.63 -1.11 -0.81
CA GLY A 232 -40.95 -1.14 -1.43
C GLY A 232 -41.03 -1.90 -2.76
N GLY A 233 -39.94 -2.50 -3.25
CA GLY A 233 -39.87 -3.24 -4.52
C GLY A 233 -39.65 -2.37 -5.77
N GLY A 234 -39.50 -1.05 -5.60
CA GLY A 234 -39.12 -0.14 -6.68
C GLY A 234 -37.72 -0.44 -7.19
N LYS A 235 -37.53 -0.41 -8.52
CA LYS A 235 -36.24 -0.71 -9.17
C LYS A 235 -35.62 0.54 -9.79
N VAL A 236 -34.34 0.76 -9.52
CA VAL A 236 -33.55 1.85 -10.09
C VAL A 236 -32.31 1.26 -10.75
N ALA A 237 -32.08 1.59 -12.02
CA ALA A 237 -30.89 1.13 -12.74
C ALA A 237 -29.64 1.86 -12.22
N MET A 238 -28.70 1.12 -11.64
CA MET A 238 -27.40 1.62 -11.17
C MET A 238 -26.34 1.49 -12.27
N LEU A 239 -26.38 0.40 -13.03
CA LEU A 239 -25.62 0.22 -14.26
C LEU A 239 -26.60 -0.20 -15.38
N PRO A 240 -26.73 0.58 -16.46
CA PRO A 240 -27.62 0.23 -17.56
C PRO A 240 -27.15 -1.02 -18.29
N TYR A 241 -28.09 -1.69 -18.94
CA TYR A 241 -27.82 -2.89 -19.73
C TYR A 241 -26.83 -2.62 -20.87
N GLN A 242 -25.74 -3.38 -20.90
CA GLN A 242 -24.78 -3.39 -22.00
C GLN A 242 -24.15 -4.79 -22.15
N ARG A 243 -23.62 -5.09 -23.34
CA ARG A 243 -22.98 -6.39 -23.65
C ARG A 243 -21.47 -6.33 -23.41
N TYR A 244 -20.95 -7.29 -22.67
CA TYR A 244 -19.54 -7.37 -22.29
C TYR A 244 -18.98 -8.79 -22.43
N GLU A 245 -17.72 -8.92 -22.82
CA GLU A 245 -16.96 -10.18 -22.73
C GLU A 245 -16.33 -10.37 -21.34
N SER A 246 -15.92 -9.25 -20.74
CA SER A 246 -15.52 -9.13 -19.34
C SER A 246 -15.81 -7.70 -18.89
N ASN A 247 -16.06 -7.52 -17.61
CA ASN A 247 -16.21 -6.18 -17.04
C ASN A 247 -15.85 -6.18 -15.55
N GLN A 248 -15.28 -5.07 -15.13
CA GLN A 248 -14.95 -4.77 -13.75
C GLN A 248 -15.48 -3.38 -13.42
N GLY A 249 -16.19 -3.25 -12.30
CA GLY A 249 -16.80 -1.98 -11.90
C GLY A 249 -17.21 -1.96 -10.44
N ASN A 250 -17.52 -0.75 -9.97
CA ASN A 250 -17.97 -0.51 -8.62
C ASN A 250 -18.70 0.83 -8.52
N PHE A 251 -19.51 1.00 -7.48
CA PHE A 251 -20.08 2.28 -7.06
C PHE A 251 -20.41 2.27 -5.57
N TYR A 252 -20.54 3.45 -4.97
CA TYR A 252 -21.04 3.60 -3.61
C TYR A 252 -22.58 3.54 -3.61
N SER A 253 -23.14 2.64 -2.80
CA SER A 253 -24.58 2.47 -2.62
C SER A 253 -25.21 3.78 -2.15
N PRO A 254 -26.17 4.36 -2.89
CA PRO A 254 -26.87 5.57 -2.45
C PRO A 254 -27.78 5.30 -1.24
N SER A 255 -28.30 4.08 -1.11
CA SER A 255 -29.26 3.70 -0.07
C SER A 255 -29.04 2.26 0.41
N VAL A 256 -29.52 1.97 1.61
CA VAL A 256 -29.67 0.61 2.17
C VAL A 256 -30.69 -0.16 1.34
N GLY A 257 -30.45 -1.44 1.08
CA GLY A 257 -31.37 -2.30 0.34
C GLY A 257 -30.66 -3.35 -0.50
N SER A 258 -31.34 -3.85 -1.53
CA SER A 258 -30.86 -4.99 -2.32
C SER A 258 -30.34 -4.54 -3.68
N TYR A 259 -29.12 -4.94 -4.04
CA TYR A 259 -28.53 -4.67 -5.34
C TYR A 259 -28.48 -5.97 -6.14
N LYS A 260 -29.19 -6.01 -7.25
CA LYS A 260 -29.29 -7.18 -8.13
C LYS A 260 -28.38 -7.00 -9.34
N LEU A 261 -27.44 -7.93 -9.49
CA LEU A 261 -26.56 -8.05 -10.64
C LEU A 261 -27.09 -9.16 -11.54
N THR A 262 -27.36 -8.84 -12.80
CA THR A 262 -27.95 -9.77 -13.77
C THR A 262 -27.02 -9.95 -14.97
N TRP A 263 -26.63 -11.19 -15.23
CA TRP A 263 -25.97 -11.61 -16.46
C TRP A 263 -26.99 -12.28 -17.37
N ASP A 264 -27.32 -11.61 -18.46
CA ASP A 264 -28.40 -11.96 -19.36
C ASP A 264 -27.88 -12.64 -20.64
N ASN A 265 -28.34 -13.86 -20.88
CA ASN A 265 -28.12 -14.62 -22.11
C ASN A 265 -29.44 -14.95 -22.83
N THR A 266 -30.53 -14.23 -22.52
CA THR A 266 -31.86 -14.45 -23.11
C THR A 266 -31.89 -14.19 -24.61
N TYR A 267 -31.01 -13.30 -25.11
CA TYR A 267 -30.86 -13.02 -26.53
C TYR A 267 -30.16 -14.15 -27.32
N SER A 268 -29.49 -15.09 -26.65
CA SER A 268 -28.81 -16.18 -27.34
C SER A 268 -29.75 -17.34 -27.58
N THR A 269 -29.90 -17.72 -28.85
CA THR A 269 -30.75 -18.83 -29.28
C THR A 269 -30.04 -20.19 -29.17
N PHE A 270 -28.72 -20.24 -29.35
CA PHE A 270 -27.97 -21.50 -29.43
C PHE A 270 -26.80 -21.64 -28.46
N MET A 271 -26.25 -20.52 -27.95
CA MET A 271 -24.97 -20.54 -27.24
C MET A 271 -25.18 -20.34 -25.73
N LYS A 272 -24.65 -21.29 -24.95
CA LYS A 272 -24.47 -21.11 -23.50
C LYS A 272 -23.24 -20.25 -23.21
N LYS A 273 -23.19 -19.64 -22.03
CA LYS A 273 -22.11 -18.75 -21.58
C LYS A 273 -21.50 -19.32 -20.30
N SER A 274 -20.18 -19.49 -20.29
CA SER A 274 -19.46 -19.91 -19.10
C SER A 274 -18.93 -18.68 -18.38
N LEU A 275 -19.56 -18.34 -17.26
CA LEU A 275 -19.31 -17.12 -16.49
C LEU A 275 -18.44 -17.46 -15.27
N ARG A 276 -17.29 -16.80 -15.15
CA ARG A 276 -16.49 -16.74 -13.93
C ARG A 276 -16.67 -15.33 -13.35
N TYR A 277 -17.23 -15.22 -12.15
CA TYR A 277 -17.60 -13.92 -11.57
C TYR A 277 -17.35 -13.85 -10.06
N LYS A 278 -17.27 -12.62 -9.57
CA LYS A 278 -17.12 -12.26 -8.17
C LYS A 278 -17.88 -10.96 -7.93
N VAL A 279 -18.66 -10.93 -6.85
CA VAL A 279 -19.48 -9.78 -6.48
C VAL A 279 -19.47 -9.62 -4.97
N ASP A 280 -19.44 -8.38 -4.50
CA ASP A 280 -19.35 -8.10 -3.07
C ASP A 280 -19.92 -6.72 -2.72
N ALA A 281 -20.31 -6.55 -1.46
CA ALA A 281 -20.79 -5.30 -0.89
C ALA A 281 -20.08 -5.01 0.43
N ILE A 282 -19.38 -3.88 0.49
CA ILE A 282 -18.49 -3.54 1.61
C ILE A 282 -19.05 -2.33 2.36
N PRO A 283 -19.43 -2.44 3.66
CA PRO A 283 -19.99 -1.32 4.41
C PRO A 283 -19.02 -0.14 4.59
N PRO A 284 -19.53 1.10 4.67
CA PRO A 284 -18.73 2.28 4.90
C PRO A 284 -18.20 2.30 6.34
N VAL A 285 -17.10 3.00 6.52
CA VAL A 285 -16.35 3.04 7.77
C VAL A 285 -16.92 4.13 8.65
N ILE A 286 -17.53 3.76 9.77
CA ILE A 286 -17.78 4.70 10.86
C ILE A 286 -16.45 4.85 11.61
N GLU A 287 -15.83 6.03 11.54
CA GLU A 287 -14.71 6.37 12.42
C GLU A 287 -15.21 6.29 13.86
N SER A 288 -14.76 5.28 14.62
CA SER A 288 -14.94 5.29 16.07
C SER A 288 -14.07 6.42 16.61
N VAL A 289 -14.70 7.49 17.08
CA VAL A 289 -14.04 8.53 17.87
C VAL A 289 -13.33 7.82 19.03
N PRO A 290 -12.02 8.00 19.22
CA PRO A 290 -11.33 7.41 20.36
C PRO A 290 -11.97 7.91 21.64
N ASP A 291 -12.38 6.97 22.50
CA ASP A 291 -12.92 7.24 23.83
C ASP A 291 -11.81 7.88 24.68
N VAL A 292 -11.85 9.21 24.80
CA VAL A 292 -10.97 9.98 25.68
C VAL A 292 -11.54 9.89 27.10
N THR A 293 -11.59 8.69 27.67
CA THR A 293 -11.75 8.51 29.12
C THR A 293 -11.01 7.25 29.56
N LYS A 294 -10.20 7.39 30.63
CA LYS A 294 -9.28 6.43 31.26
C LYS A 294 -7.88 6.49 30.63
N THR A 295 -6.87 7.10 31.24
CA THR A 295 -6.41 6.95 32.63
C THR A 295 -5.55 8.16 33.06
N GLU A 296 -6.05 8.94 34.02
CA GLU A 296 -5.23 9.45 35.12
C GLU A 296 -5.73 8.68 36.34
N GLU A 297 -4.92 7.77 36.87
CA GLU A 297 -4.80 7.43 38.29
C GLU A 297 -3.69 6.37 38.45
N ASP A 298 -2.86 6.63 39.46
CA ASP A 298 -1.63 5.98 39.94
C ASP A 298 -0.31 6.17 39.17
#